data_AF-A0A815UA08-F1
#
_entry.id   AF-A0A815UA08-F1
#
_cell.length_a   1.000
_cell.length_b   1.000
_cell.length_c   1.000
_cell.angle_alpha   90.00
_cell.angle_beta   90.00
_cell.angle_gamma   90.00
#
_symmetry.space_group_name_H-M   'P 1'
#
loop_
_entity.id
_entity.type
_entity.pdbx_description
1 polymer ?
#
loop_
_entity_poly.entity_id
_entity_poly.type
_entity_poly.pdbx_seq_one_letter_code
_entity_poly.pdbx_strand_id
1 'polypeptide(L)'
;MINELLLIIKDSNVDAKCAALSAIGSLASKTLKIEVITELLVAMKYQDPEVRDIAIRAVGNLASNTSIPELITGLLQTLRDPDRRVRLNTI
;
A
#
# COMPACT_ATOMS: atom_id res chain seq x y z
N MET A 1 -15.42 -4.93 -7.99
CA MET A 1 -14.96 -4.41 -6.68
C MET A 1 -13.43 -4.32 -6.57
N ILE A 2 -12.65 -5.38 -6.28
CA ILE A 2 -11.18 -5.21 -6.11
C ILE A 2 -10.50 -4.65 -7.36
N ASN A 3 -10.89 -5.11 -8.55
CA ASN A 3 -10.34 -4.61 -9.82
C ASN A 3 -10.61 -3.12 -10.06
N GLU A 4 -11.76 -2.59 -9.61
CA GLU A 4 -12.06 -1.16 -9.70
C GLU A 4 -11.15 -0.36 -8.76
N LEU A 5 -10.92 -0.84 -7.54
CA LEU A 5 -9.99 -0.19 -6.61
C LEU A 5 -8.57 -0.14 -7.18
N LEU A 6 -8.11 -1.20 -7.85
CA LEU A 6 -6.80 -1.22 -8.52
C LEU A 6 -6.70 -0.20 -9.67
N LEU A 7 -7.80 0.07 -10.38
CA LEU A 7 -7.82 1.14 -11.38
C LEU A 7 -7.72 2.52 -10.73
N ILE A 8 -8.42 2.74 -9.61
CA ILE A 8 -8.44 4.03 -8.90
C ILE A 8 -7.06 4.38 -8.29
N ILE A 9 -6.26 3.39 -7.90
CA ILE A 9 -4.86 3.64 -7.45
C ILE A 9 -4.03 4.37 -8.53
N LYS A 10 -4.40 4.24 -9.81
CA LYS A 10 -3.72 4.87 -10.94
C LYS A 10 -4.33 6.21 -11.35
N ASP A 11 -5.39 6.66 -10.67
CA ASP A 11 -6.06 7.93 -10.97
C ASP A 11 -5.12 9.12 -10.75
N SER A 12 -5.34 10.24 -11.43
CA SER A 12 -4.55 11.45 -11.19
C SER A 12 -4.83 12.09 -9.82
N ASN A 13 -6.02 11.90 -9.26
CA ASN A 13 -6.48 12.49 -8.01
C ASN A 13 -5.89 11.75 -6.79
N VAL A 14 -5.16 12.48 -5.95
CA VAL A 14 -4.51 11.94 -4.75
C VAL A 14 -5.53 11.40 -3.74
N ASP A 15 -6.61 12.12 -3.48
CA ASP A 15 -7.66 11.68 -2.53
C ASP A 15 -8.31 10.36 -2.99
N ALA A 16 -8.54 10.22 -4.30
CA ALA A 16 -9.09 9.00 -4.88
C ALA A 16 -8.13 7.81 -4.69
N LYS A 17 -6.83 8.02 -4.94
CA LYS A 17 -5.79 7.00 -4.68
C LYS A 17 -5.78 6.59 -3.20
N CYS A 18 -5.76 7.56 -2.31
CA CYS A 18 -5.73 7.37 -0.86
C CYS A 18 -6.96 6.58 -0.38
N ALA A 19 -8.15 6.93 -0.88
CA ALA A 19 -9.39 6.21 -0.58
C ALA A 19 -9.33 4.75 -1.06
N ALA A 20 -8.84 4.51 -2.29
CA ALA A 20 -8.73 3.16 -2.83
C ALA A 20 -7.74 2.29 -2.04
N LEU A 21 -6.56 2.83 -1.68
CA LEU A 21 -5.58 2.12 -0.87
C LEU A 21 -6.11 1.81 0.54
N SER A 22 -6.80 2.77 1.17
CA SER A 22 -7.43 2.57 2.49
C SER A 22 -8.51 1.49 2.44
N ALA A 23 -9.33 1.48 1.39
CA ALA A 23 -10.33 0.45 1.16
C ALA A 23 -9.67 -0.92 0.98
N ILE A 24 -8.62 -1.01 0.15
CA ILE A 24 -7.84 -2.25 -0.06
C ILE A 24 -7.26 -2.78 1.25
N GLY A 25 -6.64 -1.92 2.06
CA GLY A 25 -6.10 -2.29 3.36
C GLY A 25 -7.15 -2.78 4.36
N SER A 26 -8.40 -2.35 4.22
CA SER A 26 -9.51 -2.75 5.09
C SER A 26 -10.20 -4.05 4.65
N LEU A 27 -9.89 -4.55 3.45
CA LEU A 27 -10.46 -5.81 2.97
C LEU A 27 -9.84 -6.98 3.74
N ALA A 28 -10.68 -7.88 4.24
CA ALA A 28 -10.22 -9.06 4.98
C ALA A 28 -9.26 -9.89 4.11
N SER A 29 -8.09 -10.23 4.68
CA SER A 29 -6.92 -10.86 4.02
C SER A 29 -7.17 -12.23 3.37
N LYS A 30 -8.41 -12.72 3.32
CA LYS A 30 -8.78 -14.07 2.86
C LYS A 30 -8.48 -14.33 1.38
N THR A 31 -8.16 -13.31 0.58
CA THR A 31 -7.72 -13.49 -0.80
C THR A 31 -6.76 -12.37 -1.21
N LEU A 32 -5.53 -12.40 -0.66
CA LEU A 32 -4.46 -11.56 -1.19
C LEU A 32 -4.08 -12.07 -2.59
N LYS A 33 -4.50 -11.34 -3.61
CA LYS A 33 -4.10 -11.64 -4.99
C LYS A 33 -2.74 -11.00 -5.28
N ILE A 34 -1.96 -11.63 -6.15
CA ILE A 34 -0.64 -11.13 -6.54
C ILE A 34 -0.70 -9.74 -7.17
N GLU A 35 -1.80 -9.41 -7.86
CA GLU A 35 -2.00 -8.09 -8.46
C GLU A 35 -2.17 -7.01 -7.39
N VAL A 36 -2.83 -7.32 -6.27
CA VAL A 36 -2.99 -6.39 -5.14
C VAL A 36 -1.65 -6.11 -4.48
N ILE A 37 -0.86 -7.16 -4.24
CA ILE A 37 0.51 -7.04 -3.70
C ILE A 37 1.37 -6.15 -4.60
N THR A 38 1.34 -6.43 -5.91
CA THR A 38 2.12 -5.68 -6.91
C THR A 38 1.76 -4.20 -6.91
N GLU A 39 0.46 -3.87 -6.94
CA GLU A 39 0.02 -2.47 -6.97
C GLU A 39 0.30 -1.74 -5.64
N LEU A 40 0.22 -2.42 -4.49
CA LEU A 40 0.61 -1.84 -3.20
C LEU A 40 2.11 -1.50 -3.16
N LEU A 41 2.97 -2.41 -3.64
CA LEU A 41 4.42 -2.17 -3.73
C LEU A 41 4.76 -1.01 -4.68
N VAL A 42 3.99 -0.84 -5.75
CA VAL A 42 4.10 0.29 -6.66
C VAL A 42 3.67 1.60 -5.97
N ALA A 43 2.54 1.59 -5.26
CA ALA A 43 2.03 2.76 -4.54
C ALA A 43 2.96 3.24 -3.42
N MET A 44 3.70 2.33 -2.77
CA MET A 44 4.76 2.67 -1.81
C MET A 44 5.93 3.47 -2.42
N LYS A 45 5.96 3.65 -3.74
CA LYS A 45 6.99 4.40 -4.47
C LYS A 45 6.43 5.63 -5.19
N TYR A 46 5.16 5.98 -4.96
CA TYR A 46 4.56 7.16 -5.59
C TYR A 46 5.20 8.45 -5.08
N GLN A 47 5.14 9.50 -5.90
CA GLN A 47 5.75 10.78 -5.58
C GLN A 47 5.15 11.43 -4.32
N ASP A 48 3.84 11.27 -4.14
CA ASP A 48 3.12 11.85 -3.02
C ASP A 48 3.36 11.04 -1.73
N PRO A 49 3.90 11.65 -0.65
CA PRO A 49 4.20 10.96 0.60
C PRO A 49 2.95 10.47 1.34
N GLU A 50 1.78 11.08 1.14
CA GLU A 50 0.51 10.60 1.70
C GLU A 50 0.07 9.30 1.05
N VAL A 51 0.21 9.20 -0.27
CA VAL A 51 -0.11 7.96 -0.97
C VAL A 51 0.85 6.84 -0.54
N ARG A 52 2.15 7.13 -0.39
CA ARG A 52 3.12 6.16 0.13
C ARG A 52 2.77 5.69 1.53
N ASP A 53 2.44 6.62 2.43
CA ASP A 53 2.06 6.33 3.81
C ASP A 53 0.85 5.39 3.90
N ILE A 54 -0.20 5.70 3.14
CA ILE A 54 -1.43 4.89 3.13
C ILE A 54 -1.17 3.51 2.52
N ALA A 55 -0.33 3.42 1.48
CA ALA A 55 0.06 2.14 0.90
C ALA A 55 0.77 1.23 1.93
N ILE A 56 1.70 1.79 2.73
CA ILE A 56 2.37 1.07 3.81
C ILE A 56 1.37 0.55 4.85
N ARG A 57 0.45 1.42 5.30
CA ARG A 57 -0.60 1.03 6.25
C ARG A 57 -1.49 -0.08 5.69
N ALA A 58 -1.86 0.01 4.41
CA ALA A 58 -2.64 -1.02 3.73
C ALA A 58 -1.89 -2.36 3.67
N VAL A 59 -0.58 -2.35 3.40
CA VAL A 59 0.28 -3.53 3.48
C VAL A 59 0.28 -4.13 4.88
N GLY A 60 0.47 -3.33 5.93
CA GLY A 60 0.46 -3.81 7.32
C GLY A 60 -0.86 -4.48 7.70
N ASN A 61 -1.99 -3.89 7.33
CA ASN A 61 -3.31 -4.47 7.59
C ASN A 61 -3.52 -5.80 6.88
N LEU A 62 -3.06 -5.92 5.63
CA LEU A 62 -3.23 -7.12 4.81
C LEU A 62 -2.26 -8.25 5.17
N ALA A 63 -1.03 -7.91 5.54
CA ALA A 63 0.03 -8.85 5.90
C ALA A 63 -0.05 -9.31 7.37
N SER A 64 -0.99 -8.77 8.16
CA SER A 64 -1.21 -9.13 9.57
C SER A 64 -1.37 -10.64 9.82
N ASN A 65 -1.77 -11.40 8.81
CA ASN A 65 -1.98 -12.85 8.89
C ASN A 65 -1.08 -13.68 7.94
N THR A 66 -0.16 -13.06 7.18
CA THR A 66 0.66 -13.77 6.19
C THR A 66 1.98 -13.04 5.91
N SER A 67 3.11 -13.72 6.13
CA SER A 67 4.43 -13.23 5.73
C SER A 67 4.63 -13.39 4.22
N ILE A 68 4.69 -12.27 3.50
CA ILE A 68 5.00 -12.21 2.07
C ILE A 68 6.38 -11.53 1.93
N PRO A 69 7.43 -12.24 1.48
CA PRO A 69 8.80 -11.72 1.40
C PRO A 69 8.94 -10.41 0.61
N GLU A 70 8.14 -10.24 -0.45
CA GLU A 70 8.14 -9.04 -1.29
C GLU A 70 7.62 -7.82 -0.52
N LEU A 71 6.58 -8.00 0.29
CA LEU A 71 6.05 -6.94 1.16
C LEU A 71 7.08 -6.56 2.24
N ILE A 72 7.74 -7.55 2.85
CA ILE A 72 8.81 -7.30 3.82
C ILE A 72 9.94 -6.49 3.18
N THR A 73 10.37 -6.88 1.98
CA THR A 73 11.43 -6.16 1.25
C THR A 73 11.01 -4.74 0.90
N GLY A 74 9.75 -4.55 0.47
CA GLY A 74 9.18 -3.23 0.21
C GLY A 74 9.18 -2.34 1.45
N LEU A 75 8.73 -2.87 2.60
CA LEU A 75 8.71 -2.15 3.87
C LEU A 75 10.12 -1.78 4.34
N LEU A 76 11.10 -2.68 4.20
CA LEU A 76 12.49 -2.35 4.55
C LEU A 76 13.06 -1.18 3.73
N GLN A 77 12.60 -0.99 2.49
CA GLN A 77 13.00 0.16 1.66
C GLN A 77 12.41 1.48 2.20
N THR A 78 11.20 1.47 2.77
CA THR A 78 10.53 2.68 3.26
C THR A 78 11.12 3.23 4.56
N LEU A 79 11.94 2.44 5.27
CA LEU A 79 12.77 2.95 6.38
C LEU A 79 13.76 4.05 5.96
N ARG A 80 14.07 4.14 4.67
CA ARG A 80 14.94 5.17 4.08
C ARG A 80 14.18 6.24 3.29
N ASP A 81 12.85 6.28 3.40
CA ASP A 81 12.03 7.26 2.68
C ASP A 81 12.41 8.69 3.08
N PRO A 82 12.44 9.67 2.15
CA PRO A 82 12.73 11.06 2.50
C PRO A 82 11.70 11.66 3.48
N ASP A 83 10.45 11.22 3.43
CA ASP A 83 9.38 11.70 4.30
C ASP A 83 9.40 10.99 5.66
N ARG A 84 9.42 11.78 6.74
CA ARG A 84 9.47 11.26 8.12
C ARG A 84 8.25 10.42 8.49
N ARG A 85 7.06 10.79 8.03
CA ARG A 85 5.81 10.05 8.32
C ARG A 85 5.87 8.66 7.69
N VAL A 86 6.34 8.58 6.44
CA VAL A 86 6.48 7.31 5.73
C VAL A 86 7.46 6.37 6.45
N ARG A 87 8.60 6.90 6.92
CA ARG A 87 9.55 6.14 7.75
C ARG A 87 8.93 5.62 9.05
N LEU A 88 8.15 6.45 9.75
CA LEU A 88 7.57 6.09 11.05
C LEU A 88 6.45 5.06 10.97
N ASN A 89 5.70 5.04 9.87
CA ASN A 89 4.60 4.10 9.69
C ASN A 89 5.05 2.78 9.04
N THR A 90 6.36 2.63 8.78
CA THR A 90 6.98 1.38 8.38
C THR A 90 7.15 0.48 9.61
N ILE A 91 6.09 -0.24 10.00
CA ILE A 91 6.07 -1.12 11.18
C ILE A 91 5.01 -2.21 11.02
#